data_AF-A0A534R576-F1
#
_entry.id   AF-A0A534R576-F1
#
_cell.length_a   1.000
_cell.length_b   1.000
_cell.length_c   1.000
_cell.angle_alpha   90.00
_cell.angle_beta   90.00
_cell.angle_gamma   90.00
#
_symmetry.space_group_name_H-M   'P 1'
#
loop_
_entity.id
_entity.type
_entity.pdbx_description
1 polymer ?
#
loop_
_entity_poly.entity_id
_entity_poly.type
_entity_poly.pdbx_seq_one_letter_code
_entity_poly.pdbx_strand_id
1 'polypeptide(L)'
;MMTRGSDDEARIGLDPSLESHFAALLDRHKEAVARTEWSYQQYLPVATEQRPLSPTAYVAVETALLTEVNLPWYTAGLSHGLAACPSPIREFVRLWTSEEDQHATLLESYLLLTGSGDPSTRARSRKGMIAAGWHHELAGPF
;
A
#
# COMPACT_ATOMS: atom_id res chain seq x y z
N MET A 1 -45.50 -24.09 4.33
CA MET A 1 -44.40 -24.88 4.90
C MET A 1 -43.15 -24.05 4.79
N MET A 2 -42.64 -23.55 5.93
CA MET A 2 -41.42 -22.74 6.05
C MET A 2 -40.15 -23.58 5.89
N THR A 3 -39.02 -22.89 5.81
CA THR A 3 -37.60 -23.32 5.92
C THR A 3 -36.92 -23.63 4.58
N ARG A 4 -35.71 -23.16 4.27
CA ARG A 4 -34.73 -22.32 4.99
C ARG A 4 -33.78 -21.78 3.92
N GLY A 5 -33.35 -20.52 4.06
CA GLY A 5 -32.18 -20.03 3.34
C GLY A 5 -30.96 -20.86 3.72
N SER A 6 -30.18 -21.28 2.73
CA SER A 6 -28.82 -21.76 2.94
C SER A 6 -27.88 -20.56 2.85
N ASP A 7 -27.89 -19.76 3.92
CA ASP A 7 -26.72 -18.97 4.29
C ASP A 7 -25.62 -19.98 4.66
N ASP A 8 -24.81 -20.39 3.68
CA ASP A 8 -23.69 -21.30 3.89
C ASP A 8 -22.43 -20.81 3.15
N GLU A 9 -22.18 -19.50 3.22
CA GLU A 9 -20.80 -19.02 3.29
C GLU A 9 -20.42 -19.05 4.76
N ALA A 10 -19.99 -20.22 5.22
CA ALA A 10 -19.23 -20.33 6.45
C ALA A 10 -18.01 -19.41 6.33
N ARG A 11 -18.12 -18.18 6.83
CA ARG A 11 -16.97 -17.35 7.20
C ARG A 11 -16.14 -18.23 8.13
N ILE A 12 -15.10 -18.86 7.60
CA ILE A 12 -14.15 -19.63 8.38
C ILE A 12 -13.51 -18.62 9.33
N GLY A 13 -14.05 -18.53 10.55
CA GLY A 13 -13.49 -17.65 11.57
C GLY A 13 -12.06 -18.09 11.82
N LEU A 14 -11.11 -17.15 11.72
CA LEU A 14 -9.72 -17.40 12.06
C LEU A 14 -9.65 -17.95 13.49
N ASP A 15 -8.86 -18.99 13.69
CA ASP A 15 -8.68 -19.64 14.98
C ASP A 15 -8.18 -18.62 16.01
N PRO A 16 -8.93 -18.37 17.11
CA PRO A 16 -8.52 -17.44 18.17
C PRO A 16 -7.13 -17.72 18.76
N SER A 17 -6.65 -18.97 18.67
CA SER A 17 -5.31 -19.35 19.13
C SER A 17 -4.18 -18.61 18.39
N LEU A 18 -4.44 -18.11 17.18
CA LEU A 18 -3.46 -17.38 16.36
C LEU A 18 -3.22 -15.94 16.81
N GLU A 19 -4.09 -15.37 17.66
CA GLU A 19 -3.98 -13.97 18.06
C GLU A 19 -2.65 -13.65 18.75
N SER A 20 -2.19 -14.53 19.65
CA SER A 20 -0.89 -14.37 20.33
C SER A 20 0.29 -14.45 19.35
N HIS A 21 0.17 -15.28 18.31
CA HIS A 21 1.18 -15.38 17.26
C HIS A 21 1.23 -14.12 16.40
N PHE A 22 0.08 -13.58 15.99
CA PHE A 22 0.02 -12.33 15.25
C PHE A 22 0.52 -11.14 16.07
N ALA A 23 0.25 -11.11 17.39
CA ALA A 23 0.82 -10.10 18.29
C ALA A 23 2.36 -10.17 18.29
N ALA A 24 2.94 -11.36 18.43
CA ALA A 24 4.39 -11.53 18.40
C ALA A 24 5.03 -11.14 17.05
N LEU A 25 4.33 -11.37 15.93
CA LEU A 25 4.78 -10.92 14.60
C LEU A 25 4.69 -9.40 14.46
N LEU A 26 3.62 -8.78 14.95
CA LEU A 26 3.44 -7.34 14.95
C LEU A 26 4.52 -6.64 15.79
N ASP A 27 4.83 -7.17 16.97
CA ASP A 27 5.89 -6.63 17.83
C ASP A 27 7.25 -6.72 17.14
N ARG A 28 7.56 -7.86 16.51
CA ARG A 28 8.78 -8.03 15.73
C ARG A 28 8.86 -7.05 14.55
N HIS A 29 7.75 -6.80 13.87
CA HIS A 29 7.66 -5.81 12.79
C HIS A 29 7.99 -4.41 13.31
N LYS A 30 7.33 -3.97 14.39
CA LYS A 30 7.58 -2.67 15.03
C LYS A 30 9.03 -2.50 15.46
N GLU A 31 9.63 -3.53 16.05
CA GLU A 31 11.05 -3.52 16.42
C GLU A 31 11.97 -3.41 15.20
N ALA A 32 11.64 -4.07 14.09
CA ALA A 32 12.43 -3.99 12.86
C ALA A 32 12.33 -2.60 12.22
N VAL A 33 11.11 -2.04 12.14
CA VAL A 33 10.87 -0.68 11.63
C VAL A 33 11.62 0.34 12.48
N ALA A 34 11.56 0.26 13.82
CA ALA A 34 12.30 1.18 14.70
C ALA A 34 13.82 1.15 14.51
N ARG A 35 14.39 0.06 13.97
CA ARG A 35 15.82 -0.06 13.64
C ARG A 35 16.16 0.36 12.21
N THR A 36 15.18 0.46 11.34
CA THR A 36 15.34 0.72 9.89
C THR A 36 14.53 1.91 9.43
N GLU A 37 14.11 2.76 10.37
CA GLU A 37 13.30 3.93 10.10
C GLU A 37 14.03 4.84 9.12
N TRP A 38 13.34 5.18 8.05
CA TRP A 38 13.82 6.06 7.01
C TRP A 38 12.75 7.08 6.70
N SER A 39 13.15 8.16 6.04
CA SER A 39 12.26 9.24 5.64
C SER A 39 12.59 9.66 4.22
N TYR A 40 11.57 9.85 3.38
CA TYR A 40 11.77 10.09 1.95
C TYR A 40 12.71 11.26 1.62
N GLN A 41 12.77 12.29 2.46
CA GLN A 41 13.63 13.46 2.28
C GLN A 41 15.12 13.09 2.27
N GLN A 42 15.52 11.99 2.90
CA GLN A 42 16.90 11.49 2.90
C GLN A 42 17.37 11.05 1.50
N TYR A 43 16.44 10.76 0.60
CA TYR A 43 16.72 10.23 -0.74
C TYR A 43 16.37 11.20 -1.87
N LEU A 44 15.94 12.42 -1.54
CA LEU A 44 15.68 13.44 -2.54
C LEU A 44 16.98 14.13 -2.97
N PRO A 45 17.18 14.37 -4.28
CA PRO A 45 18.31 15.16 -4.74
C PRO A 45 18.17 16.61 -4.25
N VAL A 46 19.30 17.27 -4.08
CA VAL A 46 19.31 18.73 -3.91
C VAL A 46 18.70 19.39 -5.14
N ALA A 47 17.75 20.31 -4.94
CA ALA A 47 16.92 20.88 -6.01
C ALA A 47 17.69 21.54 -7.17
N THR A 48 18.97 21.85 -6.97
CA THR A 48 19.86 22.41 -7.99
C THR A 48 20.43 21.37 -8.97
N GLU A 49 20.29 20.07 -8.70
CA GLU A 49 20.78 18.99 -9.54
C GLU A 49 19.65 18.37 -10.40
N GLN A 50 19.25 19.09 -11.45
CA GLN A 50 18.36 18.53 -12.48
C GLN A 50 19.13 17.52 -13.34
N ARG A 51 19.03 16.24 -12.98
CA ARG A 51 19.59 15.12 -13.73
C ARG A 51 18.47 14.18 -14.14
N PRO A 52 17.83 14.39 -15.30
CA PRO A 52 16.69 13.59 -15.71
C PRO A 52 17.10 12.13 -15.91
N LEU A 53 16.20 11.22 -15.53
CA LEU A 53 16.36 9.79 -15.76
C LEU A 53 16.41 9.47 -17.27
N SER A 54 17.08 8.36 -17.61
CA SER A 54 16.94 7.79 -18.95
C SER A 54 15.49 7.38 -19.21
N PRO A 55 15.02 7.32 -20.48
CA PRO A 55 13.63 6.95 -20.77
C PRO A 55 13.19 5.63 -20.14
N THR A 56 14.05 4.61 -20.15
CA THR A 56 13.76 3.30 -19.53
C THR A 56 13.64 3.40 -18.01
N ALA A 57 14.55 4.13 -17.35
CA ALA A 57 14.49 4.32 -15.91
C ALA A 57 13.27 5.16 -15.50
N TYR A 58 12.92 6.18 -16.28
CA TYR A 58 11.70 6.96 -16.07
C TYR A 58 10.46 6.09 -16.12
N VAL A 59 10.29 5.25 -17.14
CA VAL A 59 9.12 4.36 -17.27
C VAL A 59 9.02 3.39 -16.09
N ALA A 60 10.14 2.83 -15.63
CA ALA A 60 10.15 1.94 -14.47
C ALA A 60 9.72 2.67 -13.19
N VAL A 61 10.28 3.86 -12.94
CA VAL A 61 9.96 4.68 -11.76
C VAL A 61 8.53 5.21 -11.80
N GLU A 62 8.05 5.65 -12.98
CA GLU A 62 6.66 6.09 -13.16
C GLU A 62 5.68 4.93 -12.95
N THR A 63 6.02 3.72 -13.44
CA THR A 63 5.19 2.53 -13.22
C THR A 63 5.09 2.21 -11.73
N ALA A 64 6.22 2.18 -11.01
CA ALA A 64 6.23 1.97 -9.57
C ALA A 64 5.44 3.06 -8.84
N LEU A 65 5.62 4.33 -9.20
CA LEU A 65 4.82 5.42 -8.65
C LEU A 65 3.32 5.17 -8.86
N LEU A 66 2.90 4.85 -10.08
CA LEU A 66 1.48 4.63 -10.39
C LEU A 66 0.89 3.43 -9.63
N THR A 67 1.69 2.43 -9.25
CA THR A 67 1.21 1.39 -8.33
C THR A 67 1.08 1.93 -6.90
N GLU A 68 2.05 2.72 -6.42
CA GLU A 68 2.05 3.28 -5.05
C GLU A 68 0.94 4.31 -4.81
N VAL A 69 0.60 5.15 -5.80
CA VAL A 69 -0.46 6.15 -5.64
C VAL A 69 -1.85 5.53 -5.40
N ASN A 70 -2.00 4.23 -5.68
CA ASN A 70 -3.24 3.51 -5.50
C ASN A 70 -3.44 2.98 -4.06
N LEU A 71 -2.53 3.32 -3.12
CA LEU A 71 -2.60 3.01 -1.70
C LEU A 71 -4.01 3.18 -1.08
N PRO A 72 -4.81 4.22 -1.38
CA PRO A 72 -6.17 4.33 -0.83
C PRO A 72 -7.06 3.11 -1.11
N TRP A 73 -6.93 2.51 -2.29
CA TRP A 73 -7.68 1.32 -2.68
C TRP A 73 -7.14 0.05 -2.04
N TYR A 74 -5.82 -0.07 -1.90
CA TYR A 74 -5.21 -1.20 -1.19
C TYR A 74 -5.57 -1.17 0.30
N THR A 75 -5.47 -0.01 0.95
CA THR A 75 -5.87 0.18 2.34
C THR A 75 -7.36 -0.13 2.53
N ALA A 76 -8.23 0.34 1.65
CA ALA A 76 -9.67 0.05 1.71
C ALA A 76 -9.95 -1.45 1.53
N GLY A 77 -9.32 -2.08 0.54
CA GLY A 77 -9.45 -3.51 0.26
C GLY A 77 -8.98 -4.38 1.42
N LEU A 78 -7.78 -4.11 1.96
CA LEU A 78 -7.23 -4.83 3.11
C LEU A 78 -8.07 -4.60 4.37
N SER A 79 -8.49 -3.36 4.64
CA SER A 79 -9.33 -3.07 5.81
C SER A 79 -10.67 -3.78 5.75
N HIS A 80 -11.27 -3.87 4.55
CA HIS A 80 -12.53 -4.59 4.35
C HIS A 80 -12.32 -6.11 4.45
N GLY A 81 -11.37 -6.66 3.69
CA GLY A 81 -11.12 -8.10 3.62
C GLY A 81 -10.67 -8.70 4.95
N LEU A 82 -9.89 -7.94 5.73
CA LEU A 82 -9.33 -8.39 7.01
C LEU A 82 -10.13 -7.87 8.22
N ALA A 83 -11.36 -7.37 8.02
CA ALA A 83 -12.17 -6.81 9.10
C ALA A 83 -12.48 -7.82 10.21
N ALA A 84 -12.59 -9.10 9.87
CA ALA A 84 -12.86 -10.19 10.82
C ALA A 84 -11.59 -10.73 11.49
N CYS A 85 -10.39 -10.32 11.05
CA CYS A 85 -9.13 -10.81 11.60
C CYS A 85 -8.86 -10.29 13.02
N PRO A 86 -8.04 -10.98 13.83
CA PRO A 86 -7.63 -10.52 15.16
C PRO A 86 -7.05 -9.10 15.18
N SER A 87 -7.08 -8.45 16.34
CA SER A 87 -6.68 -7.05 16.49
C SER A 87 -5.26 -6.74 15.96
N PRO A 88 -4.24 -7.59 16.18
CA PRO A 88 -2.89 -7.32 15.66
C PRO A 88 -2.82 -7.20 14.13
N ILE A 89 -3.62 -7.98 13.39
CA ILE A 89 -3.66 -7.88 11.91
C ILE A 89 -4.28 -6.55 11.47
N ARG A 90 -5.38 -6.15 12.11
CA ARG A 90 -6.01 -4.85 11.80
C ARG A 90 -5.11 -3.68 12.14
N GLU A 91 -4.28 -3.81 13.19
CA GLU A 91 -3.25 -2.83 13.52
C GLU A 91 -2.12 -2.80 12.51
N PHE A 92 -1.63 -3.96 12.09
CA PHE A 92 -0.65 -4.08 11.03
C PHE A 92 -1.09 -3.35 9.75
N VAL A 93 -2.35 -3.49 9.31
CA VAL A 93 -2.87 -2.78 8.12
C VAL A 93 -2.69 -1.25 8.25
N ARG A 94 -2.90 -0.69 9.45
CA ARG A 94 -2.72 0.75 9.68
C ARG A 94 -1.24 1.16 9.65
N LEU A 95 -0.37 0.36 10.26
CA LEU A 95 1.08 0.61 10.26
C LEU A 95 1.66 0.48 8.85
N TRP A 96 1.36 -0.61 8.16
CA TRP A 96 1.70 -0.80 6.75
C TRP A 96 1.23 0.37 5.89
N THR A 97 -0.03 0.82 6.05
CA THR A 97 -0.53 1.98 5.30
C THR A 97 0.29 3.24 5.59
N SER A 98 0.68 3.48 6.85
CA SER A 98 1.52 4.63 7.21
C SER A 98 2.94 4.52 6.65
N GLU A 99 3.46 3.31 6.55
CA GLU A 99 4.79 3.03 6.00
C GLU A 99 4.82 3.21 4.48
N GLU A 100 3.78 2.77 3.76
CA GLU A 100 3.68 2.87 2.29
C GLU A 100 3.42 4.31 1.78
N ASP A 101 2.75 5.17 2.56
CA ASP A 101 2.39 6.54 2.13
C ASP A 101 3.62 7.35 1.65
N GLN A 102 4.77 7.13 2.28
CA GLN A 102 5.99 7.83 1.93
C GLN A 102 6.60 7.37 0.59
N HIS A 103 6.26 6.19 0.07
CA HIS A 103 6.81 5.66 -1.19
C HIS A 103 6.37 6.51 -2.39
N ALA A 104 5.07 6.72 -2.56
CA ALA A 104 4.55 7.57 -3.63
C ALA A 104 5.11 9.00 -3.53
N THR A 105 5.24 9.51 -2.31
CA THR A 105 5.79 10.85 -2.04
C THR A 105 7.25 10.94 -2.46
N LEU A 106 8.07 9.94 -2.13
CA LEU A 106 9.46 9.84 -2.57
C LEU A 106 9.57 9.87 -4.09
N LEU A 107 8.87 8.95 -4.77
CA LEU A 107 8.99 8.77 -6.22
C LEU A 107 8.53 10.00 -6.99
N GLU A 108 7.39 10.59 -6.62
CA GLU A 108 6.89 11.82 -7.28
C GLU A 108 7.85 13.00 -7.04
N SER A 109 8.30 13.20 -5.80
CA SER A 109 9.22 14.28 -5.46
C SER A 109 10.56 14.13 -6.19
N TYR A 110 11.08 12.90 -6.29
CA TYR A 110 12.30 12.61 -7.03
C TYR A 110 12.15 12.95 -8.52
N LEU A 111 11.06 12.52 -9.16
CA LEU A 111 10.80 12.82 -10.58
C LEU A 111 10.66 14.33 -10.81
N LEU A 112 10.01 15.05 -9.90
CA LEU A 112 9.88 16.51 -9.97
C LEU A 112 11.24 17.21 -9.84
N LEU A 113 12.03 16.88 -8.82
CA LEU A 113 13.29 17.54 -8.52
C LEU A 113 14.38 17.24 -9.56
N THR A 114 14.37 16.05 -10.16
CA THR A 114 15.29 15.69 -11.24
C THR A 114 14.89 16.24 -12.60
N GLY A 115 13.68 16.79 -12.74
CA GLY A 115 13.13 17.19 -14.03
C GLY A 115 12.84 16.00 -14.96
N SER A 116 12.52 14.84 -14.38
CA SER A 116 12.28 13.61 -15.15
C SER A 116 10.83 13.52 -15.63
N GLY A 117 10.67 13.40 -16.95
CA GLY A 117 9.36 13.29 -17.63
C GLY A 117 8.53 14.58 -17.61
N ASP A 118 7.28 14.49 -18.05
CA ASP A 118 6.33 15.61 -18.02
C ASP A 118 5.45 15.54 -16.75
N PRO A 119 5.60 16.49 -15.79
CA PRO A 119 4.78 16.53 -14.59
C PRO A 119 3.27 16.61 -14.87
N SER A 120 2.89 17.29 -15.96
CA SER A 120 1.47 17.47 -16.29
C SER A 120 0.84 16.16 -16.77
N THR A 121 1.55 15.42 -17.62
CA THR A 121 1.13 14.08 -18.06
C THR A 121 1.07 13.12 -16.89
N ARG A 122 2.10 13.08 -16.04
CA ARG A 122 2.14 12.20 -14.88
C ARG A 122 1.01 12.50 -13.87
N ALA A 123 0.72 13.77 -13.63
CA ALA A 123 -0.41 14.17 -12.78
C ALA A 123 -1.77 13.69 -13.32
N ARG A 124 -1.96 13.68 -14.65
CA ARG A 124 -3.17 13.09 -15.27
C ARG A 124 -3.19 11.57 -15.11
N SER A 125 -2.08 10.89 -15.35
CA SER A 125 -1.95 9.44 -15.17
C SER A 125 -2.24 9.03 -13.73
N ARG A 126 -1.70 9.74 -12.74
CA ARG A 126 -1.98 9.53 -11.31
C ARG A 126 -3.48 9.63 -11.00
N LYS A 127 -4.13 10.71 -11.45
CA LYS A 127 -5.58 10.88 -11.27
C LYS A 127 -6.37 9.75 -11.93
N GLY A 128 -5.98 9.35 -13.15
CA GLY A 128 -6.60 8.25 -13.87
C GLY A 128 -6.47 6.93 -13.13
N MET A 129 -5.29 6.61 -12.60
CA MET A 129 -5.05 5.38 -11.84
C MET A 129 -5.92 5.31 -10.57
N ILE A 130 -5.91 6.37 -9.76
CA ILE A 130 -6.73 6.44 -8.55
C ILE A 130 -8.23 6.38 -8.89
N ALA A 131 -8.67 7.04 -9.96
CA ALA A 131 -10.08 7.04 -10.36
C ALA A 131 -10.54 5.68 -10.91
N ALA A 132 -9.66 4.96 -11.61
CA ALA A 132 -9.92 3.59 -12.05
C ALA A 132 -9.98 2.62 -10.86
N GLY A 133 -9.25 2.94 -9.80
CA GLY A 133 -9.19 2.19 -8.56
C GLY A 133 -8.55 0.83 -8.73
N TRP A 134 -8.95 -0.11 -7.88
CA TRP A 134 -8.47 -1.47 -7.94
C TRP A 134 -9.60 -2.42 -7.56
N HIS A 135 -9.82 -3.41 -8.41
CA HIS A 135 -10.72 -4.51 -8.14
C HIS A 135 -9.91 -5.78 -8.10
N HIS A 136 -9.90 -6.43 -6.95
CA HIS A 136 -9.39 -7.76 -6.80
C HIS A 136 -10.44 -8.62 -6.11
N GLU A 137 -10.82 -9.70 -6.78
CA GLU A 137 -11.53 -10.78 -6.13
C GLU A 137 -10.50 -11.53 -5.28
N LEU A 138 -10.33 -11.11 -4.03
CA LEU A 138 -9.72 -11.97 -3.02
C LEU A 138 -10.68 -13.14 -2.81
N ALA A 139 -10.60 -14.16 -3.65
CA ALA A 139 -11.12 -15.48 -3.30
C ALA A 139 -10.28 -15.98 -2.11
N GLY A 140 -10.94 -16.41 -1.03
CA GLY A 140 -10.34 -16.73 0.28
C GLY A 140 -9.14 -17.69 0.27
N PRO A 141 -8.43 -17.88 1.41
CA PRO A 141 -9.05 -18.09 2.72
C PRO A 141 -8.37 -17.27 3.85
N PHE A 142 -8.58 -15.96 3.89
CA PHE A 142 -8.38 -15.16 5.11
C PHE A 142 -9.72 -14.66 5.62
#